data_AF-A3D0N9-F1
#
_entry.id   AF-A3D0N9-F1
#
_cell.length_a   1.000
_cell.length_b   1.000
_cell.length_c   1.000
_cell.angle_alpha   90.00
_cell.angle_beta   90.00
_cell.angle_gamma   90.00
#
_symmetry.space_group_name_H-M   'P 1'
#
loop_
_entity.id
_entity.type
_entity.pdbx_description
1 polymer ?
#
loop_
_entity_poly.entity_id
_entity_poly.type
_entity_poly.pdbx_seq_one_letter_code
_entity_poly.pdbx_strand_id
1 'polypeptide(L)'
;MITTFQRYANDKLTPRFNPQYTIADKDGKNTTVKAFSEVAFSQERGDDQPDSKIKISKGEESNFIWSIFYSLLDQVISILNVPEKADRETDQFNELQCVFIDDPVSSLDDNHLIELAIDLARLIKSSDFEISGLKFIITTHNPLFYNVLHNEFNKAPKFVLRKLDDGKHELLKQENDSPFSYHLYLKNELMKAADSGDIHKYHFNFLRNVLEKTSTFLGYEQWGELLPGVKDDRATGKVNPYARVINLYNHAKHAGHEVAEVEEDHKRVFKFLVKEIDNIYKGIRTPQGTQA
;
A
#
# COMPACT_ATOMS: atom_id res chain seq x y z
N MET A 1 -15.84 -5.91 -3.48
CA MET A 1 -15.94 -6.30 -2.06
C MET A 1 -15.37 -7.68 -1.79
N ILE A 2 -16.00 -8.79 -2.21
CA ILE A 2 -15.54 -10.16 -1.85
C ILE A 2 -14.08 -10.38 -2.26
N THR A 3 -13.74 -10.05 -3.51
CA THR A 3 -12.36 -10.16 -4.03
C THR A 3 -11.36 -9.28 -3.27
N THR A 4 -11.78 -8.09 -2.82
CA THR A 4 -10.96 -7.18 -2.02
C THR A 4 -10.68 -7.79 -0.64
N PHE A 5 -11.72 -8.34 -0.01
CA PHE A 5 -11.60 -9.00 1.29
C PHE A 5 -10.70 -10.23 1.24
N GLN A 6 -10.93 -11.08 0.25
CA GLN A 6 -10.13 -12.28 0.03
C GLN A 6 -8.65 -11.98 -0.21
N ARG A 7 -8.32 -10.84 -0.85
CA ARG A 7 -6.95 -10.38 -1.04
C ARG A 7 -6.25 -10.05 0.28
N TYR A 8 -6.92 -9.34 1.19
CA TYR A 8 -6.31 -8.87 2.43
C TYR A 8 -6.44 -9.86 3.60
N ALA A 9 -7.28 -10.88 3.50
CA ALA A 9 -7.56 -11.80 4.60
C ALA A 9 -7.18 -13.25 4.24
N ASN A 10 -8.07 -13.94 3.52
CA ASN A 10 -7.90 -15.33 3.14
C ASN A 10 -8.71 -15.57 1.87
N ASP A 11 -8.06 -16.11 0.84
CA ASP A 11 -8.65 -16.34 -0.48
C ASP A 11 -9.84 -17.31 -0.48
N LYS A 12 -9.96 -18.15 0.55
CA LYS A 12 -11.05 -19.13 0.72
C LYS A 12 -12.19 -18.62 1.58
N LEU A 13 -12.06 -17.46 2.23
CA LEU A 13 -13.05 -16.94 3.16
C LEU A 13 -14.03 -16.01 2.44
N THR A 14 -15.31 -16.37 2.43
CA THR A 14 -16.34 -15.64 1.68
C THR A 14 -17.39 -15.05 2.63
N PRO A 15 -17.55 -13.71 2.67
CA PRO A 15 -18.63 -13.06 3.41
C PRO A 15 -19.95 -13.17 2.63
N ARG A 16 -21.03 -13.51 3.36
CA ARG A 16 -22.40 -13.61 2.84
C ARG A 16 -23.32 -12.77 3.70
N PHE A 17 -23.98 -11.81 3.08
CA PHE A 17 -25.01 -11.01 3.75
C PHE A 17 -26.35 -11.72 3.79
N ASN A 18 -27.12 -11.47 4.84
CA ASN A 18 -28.45 -12.05 4.99
C ASN A 18 -29.44 -11.45 3.96
N PRO A 19 -30.38 -12.26 3.43
CA PRO A 19 -31.58 -11.73 2.79
C PRO A 19 -32.49 -11.09 3.86
N GLN A 20 -33.54 -10.39 3.44
CA GLN A 20 -34.58 -9.96 4.38
C GLN A 20 -35.34 -11.18 4.90
N TYR A 21 -35.55 -11.28 6.21
CA TYR A 21 -36.34 -12.35 6.84
C TYR A 21 -37.08 -11.86 8.09
N THR A 22 -38.01 -12.65 8.61
CA THR A 22 -38.80 -12.31 9.81
C THR A 22 -38.57 -13.34 10.89
N ILE A 23 -38.35 -12.89 12.13
CA ILE A 23 -38.23 -13.74 13.32
C ILE A 23 -39.32 -13.38 14.32
N ALA A 24 -39.86 -14.36 15.03
CA ALA A 24 -40.71 -14.08 16.19
C ALA A 24 -39.81 -13.84 17.42
N ASP A 25 -40.08 -12.79 18.18
CA ASP A 25 -39.45 -12.58 19.48
C ASP A 25 -40.02 -13.55 20.55
N LYS A 26 -39.48 -13.50 21.77
CA LYS A 26 -39.90 -14.38 22.87
C LYS A 26 -41.38 -14.21 23.28
N ASP A 27 -41.99 -13.09 22.90
CA ASP A 27 -43.38 -12.74 23.17
C ASP A 27 -44.30 -12.99 21.95
N GLY A 28 -43.77 -13.63 20.89
CA GLY A 28 -44.52 -13.98 19.68
C GLY A 28 -44.72 -12.83 18.69
N LYS A 29 -44.05 -11.69 18.90
CA LYS A 29 -44.12 -10.55 17.98
C LYS A 29 -43.10 -10.70 16.87
N ASN A 30 -43.57 -10.59 15.64
CA ASN A 30 -42.72 -10.67 14.45
C ASN A 30 -41.86 -9.41 14.30
N THR A 31 -40.56 -9.60 14.20
CA THR A 31 -39.56 -8.57 13.90
C THR A 31 -38.93 -8.86 12.54
N THR A 32 -38.97 -7.88 11.65
CA THR A 32 -38.33 -7.97 10.32
C THR A 32 -36.85 -7.63 10.44
N VAL A 33 -35.98 -8.58 10.09
CA VAL A 33 -34.54 -8.38 9.90
C VAL A 33 -34.33 -7.91 8.46
N LYS A 34 -33.73 -6.74 8.28
CA LYS A 34 -33.51 -6.13 6.96
C LYS A 34 -32.46 -6.93 6.19
N ALA A 35 -32.53 -6.88 4.85
CA ALA A 35 -31.42 -7.39 4.04
C ALA A 35 -30.13 -6.61 4.36
N PHE A 36 -28.98 -7.28 4.26
CA PHE A 36 -27.65 -6.68 4.47
C PHE A 36 -27.38 -6.14 5.90
N SER A 37 -28.17 -6.53 6.90
CA SER A 37 -27.94 -6.13 8.29
C SER A 37 -27.01 -7.07 9.07
N GLU A 38 -26.76 -8.26 8.53
CA GLU A 38 -25.97 -9.32 9.14
C GLU A 38 -25.03 -9.93 8.09
N VAL A 39 -23.84 -10.32 8.53
CA VAL A 39 -22.86 -11.03 7.70
C VAL A 39 -22.45 -12.34 8.35
N ALA A 40 -22.37 -13.39 7.55
CA ALA A 40 -21.79 -14.67 7.93
C ALA A 40 -20.62 -15.02 7.00
N PHE A 41 -19.65 -15.78 7.51
CA PHE A 41 -18.47 -16.18 6.74
C PHE A 41 -18.47 -17.69 6.54
N SER A 42 -18.06 -18.13 5.35
CA SER A 42 -17.95 -19.55 4.98
C SER A 42 -16.66 -19.80 4.21
N GLN A 43 -16.14 -21.02 4.26
CA GLN A 43 -15.06 -21.45 3.37
C GLN A 43 -15.63 -22.25 2.19
N GLU A 44 -15.16 -21.96 0.98
CA GLU A 44 -15.39 -22.85 -0.16
C GLU A 44 -14.56 -24.12 0.04
N ARG A 45 -15.20 -25.18 0.56
CA ARG A 45 -14.71 -26.55 0.41
C ARG A 45 -15.38 -27.12 -0.84
N GLY A 46 -14.64 -27.93 -1.61
CA GLY A 46 -15.17 -28.64 -2.79
C GLY A 46 -16.19 -29.73 -2.45
N ASP A 47 -16.88 -29.61 -1.32
CA ASP A 47 -17.94 -30.49 -0.88
C ASP A 47 -19.15 -29.58 -0.58
N ASP A 48 -20.29 -29.96 -1.15
CA ASP A 48 -21.50 -29.14 -1.37
C ASP A 48 -22.30 -28.95 -0.07
N GLN A 49 -21.62 -28.70 1.06
CA GLN A 49 -22.25 -28.38 2.34
C GLN A 49 -22.39 -26.86 2.51
N PRO A 50 -23.59 -26.31 2.33
CA PRO A 50 -23.87 -24.95 2.75
C PRO A 50 -23.83 -24.93 4.29
N ASP A 51 -23.34 -23.82 4.86
CA ASP A 51 -23.65 -23.41 6.24
C ASP A 51 -22.75 -23.83 7.41
N SER A 52 -21.47 -24.16 7.20
CA SER A 52 -20.52 -23.98 8.32
C SER A 52 -20.18 -22.50 8.45
N LYS A 53 -20.90 -21.79 9.34
CA LYS A 53 -20.56 -20.41 9.73
C LYS A 53 -19.23 -20.43 10.46
N ILE A 54 -18.24 -19.76 9.90
CA ILE A 54 -16.89 -19.69 10.47
C ILE A 54 -16.73 -18.42 11.27
N LYS A 55 -16.11 -18.55 12.44
CA LYS A 55 -15.65 -17.40 13.22
C LYS A 55 -14.35 -16.89 12.62
N ILE A 56 -14.28 -15.60 12.38
CA ILE A 56 -13.09 -14.91 11.89
C ILE A 56 -12.31 -14.30 13.06
N SER A 57 -11.03 -14.05 12.83
CA SER A 57 -10.14 -13.30 13.72
C SER A 57 -10.45 -11.80 13.70
N LYS A 58 -9.93 -11.05 14.67
CA LYS A 58 -10.06 -9.58 14.71
C LYS A 58 -9.38 -8.89 13.51
N GLY A 59 -8.27 -9.46 13.02
CA GLY A 59 -7.59 -8.96 11.83
C GLY A 59 -8.45 -9.13 10.58
N GLU A 60 -9.02 -10.32 10.40
CA GLU A 60 -9.97 -10.59 9.31
C GLU A 60 -11.22 -9.70 9.40
N GLU A 61 -11.75 -9.45 10.60
CA GLU A 61 -12.86 -8.51 10.80
C GLU A 61 -12.49 -7.09 10.33
N SER A 62 -11.30 -6.61 10.71
CA SER A 62 -10.78 -5.31 10.28
C SER A 62 -10.61 -5.24 8.75
N ASN A 63 -10.08 -6.30 8.14
CA ASN A 63 -9.88 -6.40 6.69
C ASN A 63 -11.20 -6.45 5.94
N PHE A 64 -12.23 -7.08 6.51
CA PHE A 64 -13.58 -7.08 5.97
C PHE A 64 -14.18 -5.68 5.97
N ILE A 65 -14.12 -4.96 7.09
CA ILE A 65 -14.60 -3.59 7.21
C ILE A 65 -13.87 -2.68 6.20
N TRP A 66 -12.55 -2.78 6.12
CA TRP A 66 -11.77 -2.04 5.13
C TRP A 66 -12.20 -2.37 3.69
N SER A 67 -12.47 -3.63 3.38
CA SER A 67 -12.89 -4.04 2.03
C SER A 67 -14.24 -3.48 1.62
N ILE A 68 -15.14 -3.21 2.58
CA ILE A 68 -16.38 -2.45 2.35
C ILE A 68 -16.04 -1.02 1.98
N PHE A 69 -15.23 -0.32 2.79
CA PHE A 69 -14.86 1.08 2.51
C PHE A 69 -14.09 1.22 1.20
N TYR A 70 -13.14 0.34 0.92
CA TYR A 70 -12.42 0.31 -0.35
C TYR A 70 -13.37 0.17 -1.54
N SER A 71 -14.32 -0.77 -1.46
CA SER A 71 -15.30 -0.99 -2.54
C SER A 71 -16.23 0.22 -2.72
N LEU A 72 -16.62 0.86 -1.62
CA LEU A 72 -17.42 2.08 -1.64
C LEU A 72 -16.63 3.22 -2.29
N LEU A 73 -15.36 3.41 -1.93
CA LEU A 73 -14.50 4.43 -2.53
C LEU A 73 -14.30 4.20 -4.03
N ASP A 74 -14.08 2.96 -4.45
CA ASP A 74 -13.99 2.58 -5.87
C ASP A 74 -15.27 2.92 -6.64
N GLN A 75 -16.43 2.59 -6.06
CA GLN A 75 -17.72 2.95 -6.65
C GLN A 75 -17.92 4.47 -6.73
N VAL A 76 -17.63 5.20 -5.65
CA VAL A 76 -17.72 6.67 -5.59
C VAL A 76 -16.83 7.30 -6.67
N ILE A 77 -15.59 6.85 -6.80
CA ILE A 77 -14.64 7.35 -7.78
C ILE A 77 -15.14 7.05 -9.20
N SER A 78 -15.58 5.82 -9.46
CA SER A 78 -16.13 5.41 -10.76
C SER A 78 -17.30 6.31 -11.19
N ILE A 79 -18.24 6.57 -10.28
CA ILE A 79 -19.39 7.45 -10.55
C ILE A 79 -18.96 8.89 -10.78
N LEU A 80 -18.07 9.43 -9.94
CA LEU A 80 -17.67 10.84 -10.03
C LEU A 80 -16.72 11.13 -11.20
N ASN A 81 -16.04 10.11 -11.73
CA ASN A 81 -15.25 10.21 -12.96
C ASN A 81 -16.12 10.29 -14.23
N VAL A 82 -17.44 10.10 -14.15
CA VAL A 82 -18.34 10.38 -15.27
C VAL A 82 -18.52 11.91 -15.38
N PRO A 83 -18.13 12.54 -16.51
CA PRO A 83 -18.16 14.00 -16.65
C PRO A 83 -19.56 14.59 -16.57
N GLU A 84 -20.50 14.00 -17.30
CA GLU A 84 -21.87 14.47 -17.37
C GLU A 84 -22.67 13.94 -16.17
N LYS A 85 -23.17 14.85 -15.33
CA LYS A 85 -23.95 14.49 -14.13
C LYS A 85 -25.20 13.67 -14.46
N ALA A 86 -25.79 13.90 -15.64
CA ALA A 86 -26.97 13.19 -16.10
C ALA A 86 -26.70 11.72 -16.46
N ASP A 87 -25.45 11.38 -16.79
CA ASP A 87 -25.04 10.03 -17.19
C ASP A 87 -24.53 9.20 -16.00
N ARG A 88 -24.48 9.78 -14.80
CA ARG A 88 -24.08 9.09 -13.58
C ARG A 88 -25.16 8.10 -13.14
N GLU A 89 -24.74 6.93 -12.67
CA GLU A 89 -25.66 5.90 -12.13
C GLU A 89 -26.49 6.38 -10.93
N THR A 90 -25.98 7.37 -10.19
CA THR A 90 -26.65 7.98 -9.03
C THR A 90 -26.15 9.41 -8.82
N ASP A 91 -27.01 10.26 -8.28
CA ASP A 91 -26.73 11.64 -7.94
C ASP A 91 -26.21 11.83 -6.50
N GLN A 92 -26.30 10.80 -5.66
CA GLN A 92 -26.02 10.86 -4.22
C GLN A 92 -24.60 11.34 -3.88
N PHE A 93 -23.64 11.17 -4.79
CA PHE A 93 -22.25 11.56 -4.58
C PHE A 93 -21.90 12.92 -5.20
N ASN A 94 -22.80 13.56 -5.94
CA ASN A 94 -22.51 14.77 -6.72
C ASN A 94 -22.01 15.95 -5.88
N GLU A 95 -22.33 15.97 -4.58
CA GLU A 95 -21.92 17.00 -3.63
C GLU A 95 -20.70 16.59 -2.79
N LEU A 96 -20.17 15.38 -2.98
CA LEU A 96 -19.00 14.90 -2.25
C LEU A 96 -17.74 15.63 -2.71
N GLN A 97 -17.17 16.46 -1.84
CA GLN A 97 -15.98 17.26 -2.15
C GLN A 97 -14.69 16.65 -1.59
N CYS A 98 -14.79 15.88 -0.50
CA CYS A 98 -13.63 15.38 0.20
C CYS A 98 -13.93 14.03 0.87
N VAL A 99 -12.96 13.12 0.77
CA VAL A 99 -12.89 11.90 1.58
C VAL A 99 -11.77 12.09 2.61
N PHE A 100 -12.11 11.89 3.88
CA PHE A 100 -11.15 11.87 4.99
C PHE A 100 -10.98 10.44 5.48
N ILE A 101 -9.74 9.93 5.42
CA ILE A 101 -9.39 8.57 5.81
C ILE A 101 -8.47 8.67 7.03
N ASP A 102 -9.00 8.35 8.20
CA ASP A 102 -8.23 8.33 9.45
C ASP A 102 -7.73 6.94 9.76
N ASP A 103 -6.41 6.82 9.82
CA ASP A 103 -5.67 5.65 10.24
C ASP A 103 -6.25 4.33 9.69
N PRO A 104 -6.19 4.12 8.37
CA PRO A 104 -6.83 2.98 7.70
C PRO A 104 -6.14 1.63 8.01
N VAL A 105 -5.23 1.60 8.99
CA VAL A 105 -4.43 0.45 9.38
C VAL A 105 -4.81 0.00 10.78
N SER A 106 -5.30 -1.23 10.92
CA SER A 106 -5.50 -1.85 12.23
C SER A 106 -5.15 -3.33 12.19
N SER A 107 -4.24 -3.76 13.06
CA SER A 107 -3.90 -5.18 13.30
C SER A 107 -3.47 -5.98 12.06
N LEU A 108 -2.88 -5.31 11.08
CA LEU A 108 -2.24 -5.93 9.90
C LEU A 108 -0.76 -6.20 10.16
N ASP A 109 -0.23 -7.24 9.54
CA ASP A 109 1.22 -7.39 9.40
C ASP A 109 1.79 -6.41 8.36
N ASP A 110 3.10 -6.24 8.36
CA ASP A 110 3.79 -5.23 7.54
C ASP A 110 3.56 -5.47 6.03
N ASN A 111 3.43 -6.73 5.58
CA ASN A 111 3.24 -7.07 4.17
C ASN A 111 1.86 -6.62 3.68
N HIS A 112 0.80 -6.98 4.42
CA HIS A 112 -0.57 -6.58 4.11
C HIS A 112 -0.76 -5.06 4.24
N LEU A 113 -0.07 -4.43 5.19
CA LEU A 113 -0.11 -2.97 5.36
C LEU A 113 0.47 -2.24 4.15
N ILE A 114 1.57 -2.72 3.58
CA ILE A 114 2.18 -2.15 2.37
C ILE A 114 1.26 -2.35 1.17
N GLU A 115 0.69 -3.55 1.01
CA GLU A 115 -0.26 -3.83 -0.07
C GLU A 115 -1.47 -2.90 0.01
N LEU A 116 -2.04 -2.71 1.20
CA LEU A 116 -3.16 -1.79 1.44
C LEU A 116 -2.80 -0.34 1.10
N ALA A 117 -1.59 0.11 1.45
CA ALA A 117 -1.12 1.45 1.12
C ALA A 117 -0.98 1.66 -0.40
N ILE A 118 -0.41 0.67 -1.10
CA ILE A 118 -0.23 0.71 -2.56
C ILE A 118 -1.59 0.68 -3.27
N ASP A 119 -2.49 -0.20 -2.84
CA ASP A 119 -3.82 -0.32 -3.43
C ASP A 119 -4.66 0.93 -3.18
N LEU A 120 -4.64 1.49 -1.96
CA LEU A 120 -5.30 2.75 -1.65
C LEU A 120 -4.74 3.89 -2.50
N ALA A 121 -3.41 3.98 -2.63
CA ALA A 121 -2.80 5.01 -3.45
C ALA A 121 -3.18 4.88 -4.93
N ARG A 122 -3.24 3.65 -5.45
CA ARG A 122 -3.70 3.37 -6.81
C ARG A 122 -5.15 3.78 -7.00
N LEU A 123 -6.01 3.47 -6.03
CA LEU A 123 -7.42 3.84 -6.05
C LEU A 123 -7.60 5.36 -6.07
N ILE A 124 -6.91 6.08 -5.19
CA ILE A 124 -6.98 7.55 -5.17
C ILE A 124 -6.47 8.15 -6.48
N LYS A 125 -5.40 7.60 -7.06
CA LYS A 125 -4.86 8.05 -8.36
C LYS A 125 -5.78 7.77 -9.54
N SER A 126 -6.76 6.86 -9.43
CA SER A 126 -7.76 6.65 -10.47
C SER A 126 -8.88 7.70 -10.44
N SER A 127 -8.99 8.48 -9.35
CA SER A 127 -9.87 9.64 -9.29
C SER A 127 -9.31 10.76 -10.16
N ASP A 128 -10.04 11.12 -11.21
CA ASP A 128 -9.68 12.26 -12.05
C ASP A 128 -10.16 13.54 -11.36
N PHE A 129 -9.21 14.31 -10.84
CA PHE A 129 -9.53 15.54 -10.10
C PHE A 129 -10.20 16.60 -10.98
N GLU A 130 -9.87 16.67 -12.27
CA GLU A 130 -10.45 17.66 -13.18
C GLU A 130 -11.92 17.35 -13.48
N ILE A 131 -12.31 16.08 -13.43
CA ILE A 131 -13.69 15.63 -13.64
C ILE A 131 -14.47 15.61 -12.33
N SER A 132 -13.92 14.93 -11.31
CA SER A 132 -14.61 14.65 -10.05
C SER A 132 -14.55 15.81 -9.06
N GLY A 133 -13.48 16.61 -9.08
CA GLY A 133 -13.16 17.60 -8.04
C GLY A 133 -12.89 17.00 -6.66
N LEU A 134 -12.82 15.66 -6.55
CA LEU A 134 -12.78 14.95 -5.27
C LEU A 134 -11.40 15.07 -4.61
N LYS A 135 -11.38 15.49 -3.36
CA LYS A 135 -10.14 15.60 -2.56
C LYS A 135 -10.01 14.44 -1.59
N PHE A 136 -8.77 14.10 -1.25
CA PHE A 136 -8.46 13.07 -0.28
C PHE A 136 -7.53 13.64 0.80
N ILE A 137 -7.86 13.36 2.05
CA ILE A 137 -6.99 13.62 3.21
C ILE A 137 -6.82 12.29 3.93
N ILE A 138 -5.56 11.91 4.17
CA ILE A 138 -5.22 10.66 4.84
C ILE A 138 -4.37 10.99 6.05
N THR A 139 -4.75 10.46 7.21
CA THR A 139 -3.97 10.51 8.44
C THR A 139 -3.58 9.09 8.84
N THR A 140 -2.41 8.93 9.44
CA THR A 140 -2.01 7.66 10.05
C THR A 140 -0.95 7.90 11.11
N HIS A 141 -0.92 7.04 12.12
CA HIS A 141 0.17 7.00 13.09
C HIS A 141 1.28 6.01 12.69
N ASN A 142 1.03 5.16 11.68
CA ASN A 142 1.96 4.12 11.27
C ASN A 142 3.02 4.66 10.31
N PRO A 143 4.33 4.65 10.69
CA PRO A 143 5.38 5.21 9.86
C PRO A 143 5.55 4.47 8.52
N LEU A 144 5.41 3.15 8.48
CA LEU A 144 5.56 2.38 7.25
C LEU A 144 4.46 2.77 6.25
N PHE A 145 3.21 2.83 6.71
CA PHE A 145 2.06 3.21 5.90
C PHE A 145 2.21 4.63 5.35
N TYR A 146 2.52 5.59 6.24
CA TYR A 146 2.76 6.98 5.87
C TYR A 146 3.80 7.09 4.77
N ASN A 147 4.90 6.35 4.88
CA ASN A 147 5.99 6.48 3.93
C ASN A 147 5.70 5.81 2.57
N VAL A 148 4.98 4.68 2.53
CA VAL A 148 4.51 4.14 1.25
C VAL A 148 3.65 5.18 0.55
N LEU A 149 2.66 5.76 1.25
CA LEU A 149 1.82 6.83 0.69
C LEU A 149 2.62 8.08 0.31
N HIS A 150 3.60 8.47 1.11
CA HIS A 150 4.47 9.62 0.85
C HIS A 150 5.18 9.49 -0.50
N ASN A 151 5.63 8.28 -0.85
CA ASN A 151 6.32 7.97 -2.10
C ASN A 151 5.34 7.76 -3.26
N GLU A 152 4.18 7.17 -2.99
CA GLU A 152 3.15 7.04 -4.00
C GLU A 152 2.61 8.43 -4.43
N PHE A 153 2.51 9.39 -3.51
CA PHE A 153 1.99 10.73 -3.76
C PHE A 153 3.09 11.80 -3.83
N ASN A 154 4.07 11.63 -4.71
CA ASN A 154 5.22 12.52 -4.83
C ASN A 154 4.91 14.03 -4.89
N LYS A 155 3.78 14.44 -5.47
CA LYS A 155 3.38 15.85 -5.62
C LYS A 155 2.40 16.36 -4.55
N ALA A 156 1.88 15.49 -3.69
CA ALA A 156 0.90 15.89 -2.68
C ALA A 156 1.57 16.69 -1.55
N PRO A 157 0.86 17.65 -0.92
CA PRO A 157 1.28 18.22 0.36
C PRO A 157 1.33 17.12 1.43
N LYS A 158 2.44 17.07 2.18
CA LYS A 158 2.70 16.04 3.20
C LYS A 158 3.04 16.71 4.51
N PHE A 159 2.61 16.11 5.61
CA PHE A 159 2.73 16.73 6.93
C PHE A 159 3.04 15.69 8.01
N VAL A 160 3.75 16.13 9.04
CA VAL A 160 3.94 15.38 10.28
C VAL A 160 3.35 16.22 11.41
N LEU A 161 2.41 15.63 12.15
CA LEU A 161 1.87 16.22 13.38
C LEU A 161 2.73 15.77 14.57
N ARG A 162 3.29 16.72 15.32
CA ARG A 162 4.12 16.46 16.50
C ARG A 162 3.49 17.10 17.73
N LYS A 163 3.49 16.36 18.84
CA LYS A 163 3.23 16.92 20.17
C LYS A 163 4.55 17.41 20.78
N LEU A 164 4.57 18.66 21.23
CA LEU A 164 5.71 19.30 21.87
C LEU A 164 5.70 19.06 23.39
N ASP A 165 6.84 19.25 24.05
CA ASP A 165 7.01 19.03 25.49
C ASP A 165 6.12 19.96 26.35
N ASP A 166 5.76 21.13 25.82
CA ASP A 166 4.84 22.08 26.45
C ASP A 166 3.35 21.71 26.25
N GLY A 167 3.07 20.55 25.65
CA GLY A 167 1.74 20.03 25.39
C GLY A 167 1.06 20.61 24.15
N LYS A 168 1.69 21.55 23.43
CA LYS A 168 1.19 22.07 22.15
C LYS A 168 1.43 21.08 21.01
N HIS A 169 0.79 21.35 19.88
CA HIS A 169 0.94 20.55 18.67
C HIS A 169 1.47 21.42 17.54
N GLU A 170 2.32 20.83 16.71
CA GLU A 170 2.90 21.46 15.54
C GLU A 170 2.65 20.58 14.32
N LEU A 171 2.10 21.18 13.26
CA LEU A 171 1.92 20.52 11.97
C LEU A 171 3.02 20.97 11.02
N LEU A 172 4.00 20.10 10.84
CA LEU A 172 5.19 20.39 10.03
C LEU A 172 4.98 19.89 8.62
N LYS A 173 4.94 20.80 7.65
CA LYS A 173 4.99 20.43 6.23
C LYS A 173 6.31 19.71 5.95
N GLN A 174 6.23 18.55 5.33
CA GLN A 174 7.39 17.81 4.86
C GLN A 174 7.72 18.23 3.43
N GLU A 175 8.98 18.51 3.17
CA GLU A 175 9.52 18.57 1.81
C GLU A 175 9.64 17.14 1.24
N ASN A 176 10.09 16.97 -0.01
CA ASN A 176 10.20 15.65 -0.65
C ASN A 176 11.16 14.65 0.04
N ASP A 177 11.84 15.06 1.10
CA ASP A 177 12.65 14.19 1.93
C ASP A 177 11.84 13.55 3.07
N SER A 178 11.69 12.22 3.00
CA SER A 178 11.16 11.42 4.10
C SER A 178 11.98 11.67 5.38
N PRO A 179 11.33 11.88 6.55
CA PRO A 179 11.99 12.24 7.79
C PRO A 179 13.02 11.18 8.21
N PHE A 180 14.18 11.67 8.66
CA PHE A 180 15.50 11.03 8.81
C PHE A 180 15.62 9.69 9.60
N SER A 181 14.54 9.01 9.95
CA SER A 181 14.56 7.69 10.61
C SER A 181 13.97 6.58 9.73
N TYR A 182 13.27 6.93 8.65
CA TYR A 182 12.67 5.93 7.78
C TYR A 182 13.68 5.16 6.93
N HIS A 183 14.75 5.80 6.46
CA HIS A 183 15.76 5.08 5.67
C HIS A 183 16.44 3.96 6.48
N LEU A 184 16.63 4.15 7.80
CA LEU A 184 17.15 3.11 8.70
C LEU A 184 16.13 2.00 8.93
N TYR A 185 14.85 2.36 9.10
CA TYR A 185 13.77 1.38 9.17
C TYR A 185 13.71 0.54 7.88
N LEU A 186 13.66 1.18 6.72
CA LEU A 186 13.68 0.51 5.42
C LEU A 186 14.90 -0.39 5.27
N LYS A 187 16.08 0.10 5.63
CA LYS A 187 17.29 -0.73 5.63
C LYS A 187 17.09 -1.99 6.48
N ASN A 188 16.55 -1.86 7.68
CA ASN A 188 16.29 -3.01 8.56
C ASN A 188 15.28 -3.98 7.95
N GLU A 189 14.19 -3.49 7.34
CA GLU A 189 13.21 -4.34 6.65
C GLU A 189 13.82 -5.05 5.44
N LEU A 190 14.63 -4.35 4.64
CA LEU A 190 15.37 -4.94 3.53
C LEU A 190 16.29 -6.08 3.99
N MET A 191 17.01 -5.89 5.11
CA MET A 191 17.87 -6.92 5.70
C MET A 191 17.05 -8.13 6.14
N LYS A 192 15.94 -7.93 6.86
CA LYS A 192 15.05 -9.03 7.27
C LYS A 192 14.54 -9.83 6.08
N ALA A 193 14.09 -9.15 5.02
CA ALA A 193 13.60 -9.81 3.80
C ALA A 193 14.72 -10.57 3.07
N ALA A 194 15.94 -10.02 3.05
CA ALA A 194 17.09 -10.69 2.45
C ALA A 194 17.47 -11.97 3.22
N ASP A 195 17.43 -11.91 4.55
CA ASP A 195 17.76 -13.02 5.45
C ASP A 195 16.70 -14.12 5.44
N SER A 196 15.42 -13.75 5.52
CA SER A 196 14.30 -14.70 5.48
C SER A 196 14.08 -15.29 4.08
N GLY A 197 14.43 -14.54 3.03
CA GLY A 197 14.12 -14.87 1.64
C GLY A 197 12.70 -14.54 1.21
N ASP A 198 11.89 -13.96 2.10
CA ASP A 198 10.52 -13.55 1.83
C ASP A 198 10.50 -12.19 1.10
N ILE A 199 10.83 -12.23 -0.18
CA ILE A 199 11.06 -11.04 -1.00
C ILE A 199 9.88 -10.82 -1.94
N HIS A 200 9.10 -9.79 -1.65
CA HIS A 200 8.02 -9.27 -2.48
C HIS A 200 8.40 -8.05 -3.32
N LYS A 201 7.60 -7.74 -4.35
CA LYS A 201 7.85 -6.64 -5.31
C LYS A 201 8.08 -5.28 -4.64
N TYR A 202 7.31 -4.97 -3.59
CA TYR A 202 7.43 -3.68 -2.90
C TYR A 202 8.78 -3.49 -2.22
N HIS A 203 9.50 -4.56 -1.85
CA HIS A 203 10.84 -4.42 -1.30
C HIS A 203 11.80 -3.76 -2.29
N PHE A 204 11.59 -3.89 -3.61
CA PHE A 204 12.39 -3.17 -4.61
C PHE A 204 12.13 -1.67 -4.61
N ASN A 205 10.94 -1.24 -4.19
CA ASN A 205 10.63 0.17 -3.97
C ASN A 205 11.37 0.67 -2.73
N PHE A 206 11.40 -0.11 -1.64
CA PHE A 206 12.20 0.21 -0.45
C PHE A 206 13.68 0.31 -0.77
N LEU A 207 14.20 -0.64 -1.55
CA LEU A 207 15.59 -0.67 -1.98
C LEU A 207 15.95 0.60 -2.76
N ARG A 208 15.10 1.00 -3.70
CA ARG A 208 15.27 2.25 -4.46
C ARG A 208 15.30 3.47 -3.54
N ASN A 209 14.36 3.57 -2.59
CA ASN A 209 14.30 4.70 -1.65
C ASN A 209 15.57 4.80 -0.79
N VAL A 210 16.06 3.66 -0.27
CA VAL A 210 17.31 3.65 0.50
C VAL A 210 18.49 4.08 -0.37
N LEU A 211 18.57 3.63 -1.62
CA LEU A 211 19.61 4.05 -2.56
C LEU A 211 19.55 5.55 -2.87
N GLU A 212 18.37 6.11 -3.13
CA GLU A 212 18.20 7.55 -3.42
C GLU A 212 18.63 8.44 -2.24
N LYS A 213 18.27 8.05 -1.01
CA LYS A 213 18.71 8.79 0.18
C LYS A 213 20.20 8.62 0.44
N THR A 214 20.71 7.41 0.27
CA THR A 214 22.14 7.13 0.44
C THR A 214 22.97 7.89 -0.59
N SER A 215 22.48 8.04 -1.83
CA SER A 215 23.21 8.74 -2.90
C SER A 215 23.26 10.23 -2.65
N THR A 216 22.14 10.80 -2.23
CA THR A 216 22.03 12.21 -1.81
C THR A 216 22.98 12.50 -0.64
N PHE A 217 22.99 11.64 0.38
CA PHE A 217 23.87 11.80 1.54
C PHE A 217 25.37 11.75 1.19
N LEU A 218 25.72 10.90 0.22
CA LEU A 218 27.11 10.72 -0.22
C LEU A 218 27.53 11.68 -1.36
N GLY A 219 26.63 12.56 -1.82
CA GLY A 219 26.93 13.57 -2.85
C GLY A 219 26.93 13.05 -4.30
N TYR A 220 26.25 11.94 -4.59
CA TYR A 220 26.09 11.44 -5.96
C TYR A 220 24.90 12.11 -6.68
N GLU A 221 24.98 12.27 -8.00
CA GLU A 221 23.91 12.88 -8.80
C GLU A 221 22.72 11.93 -9.00
N GLN A 222 22.98 10.62 -9.08
CA GLN A 222 21.93 9.61 -9.26
C GLN A 222 22.19 8.36 -8.41
N TRP A 223 21.11 7.77 -7.89
CA TRP A 223 21.17 6.58 -7.03
C TRP A 223 21.83 5.37 -7.69
N GLY A 224 21.76 5.27 -9.03
CA GLY A 224 22.41 4.23 -9.81
C GLY A 224 23.93 4.18 -9.64
N GLU A 225 24.56 5.29 -9.26
CA GLU A 225 26.00 5.37 -9.02
C GLU A 225 26.46 4.57 -7.79
N LEU A 226 25.55 4.26 -6.86
CA LEU A 226 25.83 3.39 -5.72
C LEU A 226 25.88 1.91 -6.10
N LEU A 227 25.29 1.54 -7.24
CA LEU A 227 25.17 0.15 -7.63
C LEU A 227 26.55 -0.41 -8.01
N PRO A 228 26.84 -1.66 -7.64
CA PRO A 228 28.03 -2.34 -8.14
C PRO A 228 27.97 -2.51 -9.67
N GLY A 229 29.14 -2.56 -10.32
CA GLY A 229 29.25 -2.80 -11.77
C GLY A 229 29.52 -1.55 -12.60
N VAL A 230 29.20 -1.62 -13.89
CA VAL A 230 29.50 -0.56 -14.88
C VAL A 230 28.64 0.67 -14.59
N LYS A 231 29.25 1.86 -14.58
CA LYS A 231 28.52 3.14 -14.51
C LYS A 231 27.63 3.28 -15.74
N ASP A 232 26.45 3.86 -15.54
CA ASP A 232 25.57 4.20 -16.66
C ASP A 232 26.33 5.08 -17.66
N ASP A 233 26.44 4.62 -18.89
CA ASP A 233 27.06 5.36 -19.97
C ASP A 233 25.95 5.79 -20.94
N ARG A 234 25.53 7.06 -20.77
CA ARG A 234 24.50 7.69 -21.60
C ARG A 234 24.92 7.81 -23.08
N ALA A 235 26.23 7.78 -23.39
CA ALA A 235 26.72 7.84 -24.75
C ALA A 235 26.64 6.47 -25.48
N THR A 236 26.71 5.37 -24.74
CA THR A 236 26.62 4.00 -25.31
C THR A 236 25.28 3.30 -25.05
N GLY A 237 24.36 3.92 -24.30
CA GLY A 237 23.03 3.37 -24.00
C GLY A 237 23.06 2.18 -23.03
N LYS A 238 24.18 1.92 -22.35
CA LYS A 238 24.31 0.85 -21.37
C LYS A 238 23.72 1.30 -20.03
N VAL A 239 22.64 0.64 -19.63
CA VAL A 239 22.00 0.78 -18.31
C VAL A 239 22.52 -0.32 -17.39
N ASN A 240 22.86 0.04 -16.16
CA ASN A 240 23.30 -0.90 -15.14
C ASN A 240 22.23 -2.02 -14.96
N PRO A 241 22.61 -3.31 -15.05
CA PRO A 241 21.65 -4.41 -14.99
C PRO A 241 20.87 -4.44 -13.68
N TYR A 242 21.49 -4.05 -12.57
CA TYR A 242 20.82 -3.94 -11.27
C TYR A 242 19.80 -2.80 -11.24
N ALA A 243 20.14 -1.66 -11.85
CA ALA A 243 19.19 -0.55 -11.99
C ALA A 243 17.96 -0.97 -12.80
N ARG A 244 18.16 -1.80 -13.84
CA ARG A 244 17.07 -2.34 -14.65
C ARG A 244 16.12 -3.21 -13.83
N VAL A 245 16.66 -4.11 -13.00
CA VAL A 245 15.84 -4.98 -12.12
C VAL A 245 15.06 -4.14 -11.10
N ILE A 246 15.71 -3.17 -10.46
CA ILE A 246 15.01 -2.26 -9.53
C ILE A 246 13.90 -1.50 -10.26
N ASN A 247 14.19 -0.94 -11.45
CA ASN A 247 13.21 -0.20 -12.24
C ASN A 247 12.04 -1.08 -12.72
N LEU A 248 12.27 -2.35 -13.04
CA LEU A 248 11.24 -3.31 -13.46
C LEU A 248 10.11 -3.39 -12.42
N TYR A 249 10.48 -3.52 -11.15
CA TYR A 249 9.52 -3.64 -10.06
C TYR A 249 8.97 -2.29 -9.57
N ASN A 250 9.65 -1.18 -9.87
CA ASN A 250 9.15 0.19 -9.61
C ASN A 250 8.19 0.73 -10.69
N HIS A 251 8.26 0.23 -11.94
CA HIS A 251 7.48 0.73 -13.07
C HIS A 251 6.41 -0.24 -13.61
N ALA A 252 6.18 -1.38 -12.96
CA ALA A 252 5.15 -2.34 -13.37
C ALA A 252 3.73 -1.74 -13.21
N LYS A 253 3.34 -0.90 -14.18
CA LYS A 253 1.95 -0.54 -14.46
C LYS A 253 1.20 -1.81 -14.83
N HIS A 254 0.09 -2.04 -14.13
CA HIS A 254 -1.06 -2.85 -14.51
C HIS A 254 -0.77 -4.07 -15.40
N ALA A 255 -0.54 -5.23 -14.78
CA ALA A 255 -1.07 -6.49 -15.29
C ALA A 255 -1.85 -7.12 -14.15
N GLY A 256 -3.17 -7.12 -14.26
CA GLY A 256 -4.05 -7.80 -13.32
C GLY A 256 -3.79 -9.30 -13.35
N HIS A 257 -3.92 -9.93 -12.18
CA HIS A 257 -3.84 -11.38 -11.99
C HIS A 257 -2.47 -12.04 -12.12
N GLU A 258 -1.44 -11.44 -11.51
CA GLU A 258 -0.38 -12.24 -10.92
C GLU A 258 -0.03 -11.68 -9.54
N VAL A 259 -0.19 -12.50 -8.50
CA VAL A 259 0.74 -12.49 -7.37
C VAL A 259 2.09 -12.89 -7.96
N ALA A 260 2.70 -12.02 -8.76
CA ALA A 260 3.90 -12.41 -9.48
C ALA A 260 5.01 -12.45 -8.44
N GLU A 261 5.34 -13.68 -8.05
CA GLU A 261 6.51 -13.98 -7.28
C GLU A 261 7.70 -13.25 -7.91
N VAL A 262 8.53 -12.62 -7.08
CA VAL A 262 9.78 -12.04 -7.59
C VAL A 262 10.57 -13.19 -8.18
N GLU A 263 11.01 -13.07 -9.44
CA GLU A 263 11.79 -14.14 -10.08
C GLU A 263 13.01 -14.49 -9.21
N GLU A 264 13.35 -15.77 -9.08
CA GLU A 264 14.44 -16.21 -8.19
C GLU A 264 15.77 -15.51 -8.49
N ASP A 265 16.04 -15.20 -9.76
CA ASP A 265 17.20 -14.44 -10.16
C ASP A 265 17.15 -12.98 -9.66
N HIS A 266 15.97 -12.37 -9.66
CA HIS A 266 15.76 -11.05 -9.08
C HIS A 266 15.79 -11.06 -7.55
N LYS A 267 15.32 -12.12 -6.88
CA LYS A 267 15.51 -12.31 -5.43
C LYS A 267 17.00 -12.40 -5.09
N ARG A 268 17.80 -13.11 -5.88
CA ARG A 268 19.26 -13.17 -5.73
C ARG A 268 19.91 -11.80 -5.90
N VAL A 269 19.50 -11.05 -6.92
CA VAL A 269 19.93 -9.65 -7.13
C VAL A 269 19.58 -8.78 -5.93
N PHE A 270 18.35 -8.87 -5.43
CA PHE A 270 17.90 -8.12 -4.26
C PHE A 270 18.76 -8.39 -3.04
N LYS A 271 18.96 -9.67 -2.67
CA LYS A 271 19.80 -10.06 -1.51
C LYS A 271 21.21 -9.49 -1.62
N PHE A 272 21.79 -9.56 -2.83
CA PHE A 272 23.11 -8.99 -3.10
C PHE A 272 23.13 -7.47 -2.89
N LEU A 273 22.18 -6.73 -3.46
CA LEU A 273 22.14 -5.27 -3.34
C LEU A 273 21.87 -4.79 -1.91
N VAL A 274 21.02 -5.49 -1.15
CA VAL A 274 20.79 -5.18 0.28
C VAL A 274 22.08 -5.34 1.08
N LYS A 275 22.85 -6.40 0.83
CA LYS A 275 24.14 -6.61 1.48
C LYS A 275 25.15 -5.50 1.12
N GLU A 276 25.16 -5.06 -0.12
CA GLU A 276 26.02 -3.94 -0.55
C GLU A 276 25.65 -2.62 0.14
N ILE A 277 24.35 -2.34 0.32
CA ILE A 277 23.89 -1.19 1.09
C ILE A 277 24.33 -1.32 2.54
N ASP A 278 24.16 -2.48 3.18
CA ASP A 278 24.61 -2.67 4.56
C ASP A 278 26.11 -2.44 4.72
N ASN A 279 26.92 -2.86 3.75
CA ASN A 279 28.36 -2.58 3.71
C ASN A 279 28.68 -1.08 3.61
N ILE A 280 27.90 -0.31 2.85
CA ILE A 280 28.04 1.16 2.77
C ILE A 280 27.74 1.79 4.13
N TYR A 281 26.65 1.37 4.80
CA TYR A 281 26.28 1.91 6.12
C TYR A 281 27.28 1.54 7.22
N LYS A 282 27.94 0.38 7.11
CA LYS A 282 29.00 -0.06 8.03
C LYS A 282 30.37 0.58 7.73
N GLY A 283 30.48 1.38 6.66
CA GLY A 283 31.75 1.97 6.22
C GLY A 283 32.74 0.95 5.66
N ILE A 284 32.29 -0.27 5.33
CA ILE A 284 33.13 -1.37 4.81
C ILE A 284 33.39 -1.19 3.31
N ARG A 285 32.45 -0.57 2.59
CA ARG A 285 32.60 -0.20 1.18
C ARG A 285 32.50 1.31 1.02
N THR A 286 33.59 1.95 0.58
CA THR A 286 33.53 3.30 0.01
C THR A 286 33.05 3.18 -1.43
N PRO A 287 31.91 3.78 -1.81
CA PRO A 287 31.50 3.79 -3.20
C PRO A 287 32.54 4.55 -4.03
N GLN A 288 32.85 4.02 -5.21
CA GLN A 288 33.95 4.52 -6.05
C GLN A 288 33.66 5.96 -6.51
N GLY A 289 34.23 6.96 -5.83
CA GLY A 289 34.09 8.35 -6.24
C GLY A 289 34.46 9.42 -5.23
N THR A 290 34.63 9.15 -3.94
CA THR A 290 35.07 10.18 -2.99
C THR A 290 36.59 10.35 -3.06
N GLN A 291 37.06 11.10 -4.06
CA GLN A 291 38.26 11.91 -3.88
C GLN A 291 37.82 13.26 -3.31
N ALA A 292 38.49 13.66 -2.23
CA ALA A 292 38.36 14.98 -1.61
C ALA A 292 38.67 16.11 -2.59
#